data_AF-A0A7S3XIL6-F1
#
_entry.id   AF-A0A7S3XIL6-F1
#
_cell.length_a   1.000
_cell.length_b   1.000
_cell.length_c   1.000
_cell.angle_alpha   90.00
_cell.angle_beta   90.00
_cell.angle_gamma   90.00
#
_symmetry.space_group_name_H-M   'P 1'
#
loop_
_entity.id
_entity.type
_entity.pdbx_description
1 polymer ?
#
loop_
_entity_poly.entity_id
_entity_poly.type
_entity_poly.pdbx_seq_one_letter_code
_entity_poly.pdbx_strand_id
1 'polypeptide(L)'
;MRSLWVSLVAVAWATGIEEEEDFAGQSKALFTHAAGELHCPDRELVHPCVDHLKAWLENKTDTTADSALRCVRRVLNASDDFYTLRNMTHLLLDLDVVQKVFDADARDGPFVMAGLDFGRKLIRNSECLADFDNLNDMQCRCPMLYHKILLLKMKNLNRTEDAQQLFQEAKALAYDGVTPRQAGEAVPWTRMDHTPQIWLKGLRAMPVWPRDTWDTLPICSKLEEHYPVIRKEFDEVSKNSNNFQDAYRFLYLNGTWDRILLYHAKKFTPECEELFPEFCGLLKQWLPSKPGIPYVVDQNEQVMFLRMTAGTTVETHS
;
A
#
# COMPACT_ATOMS: atom_id res chain seq x y z
N MET A 1 17.90 -3.89 32.08
CA MET A 1 16.42 -4.11 32.01
C MET A 1 15.76 -2.81 32.42
N ARG A 2 14.88 -2.26 31.55
CA ARG A 2 14.27 -0.90 31.58
C ARG A 2 15.18 0.23 31.05
N SER A 3 15.19 0.43 29.72
CA SER A 3 15.45 1.71 29.01
C SER A 3 15.66 1.43 27.51
N LEU A 4 14.58 1.13 26.79
CA LEU A 4 14.53 0.97 25.33
C LEU A 4 13.05 1.10 24.92
N TRP A 5 12.50 2.28 25.19
CA TRP A 5 11.15 2.68 24.81
C TRP A 5 11.26 4.03 24.11
N VAL A 6 10.56 4.16 22.98
CA VAL A 6 10.35 5.36 22.17
C VAL A 6 11.49 5.74 21.20
N SER A 7 11.77 4.90 20.22
CA SER A 7 12.36 5.35 18.94
C SER A 7 11.92 4.41 17.83
N LEU A 8 10.76 4.71 17.22
CA LEU A 8 10.29 4.31 15.87
C LEU A 8 8.76 4.47 15.77
N VAL A 9 8.28 5.68 16.07
CA VAL A 9 6.97 6.18 15.63
C VAL A 9 7.17 7.65 15.29
N ALA A 10 7.73 7.91 14.12
CA ALA A 10 7.64 9.20 13.47
C ALA A 10 6.61 9.07 12.33
N VAL A 11 5.34 9.03 12.73
CA VAL A 11 4.37 9.94 12.12
C VAL A 11 4.99 11.32 12.37
N ALA A 12 5.26 12.16 11.39
CA ALA A 12 6.08 13.36 11.60
C ALA A 12 5.40 14.26 12.63
N TRP A 13 5.87 14.19 13.87
CA TRP A 13 5.41 14.99 15.00
C TRP A 13 6.57 15.75 15.64
N ALA A 14 7.71 15.85 14.94
CA ALA A 14 8.91 16.57 15.38
C ALA A 14 9.88 16.83 14.20
N THR A 15 9.51 17.71 13.27
CA THR A 15 10.51 18.52 12.58
C THR A 15 10.03 19.96 12.70
N GLY A 16 10.80 20.79 13.41
CA GLY A 16 10.57 22.23 13.51
C GLY A 16 10.74 22.90 12.15
N ILE A 17 9.79 22.65 11.26
CA ILE A 17 9.50 23.51 10.12
C ILE A 17 8.76 24.68 10.73
N GLU A 18 9.36 25.87 10.59
CA GLU A 18 8.81 27.13 11.07
C GLU A 18 7.33 27.24 10.70
N GLU A 19 6.50 27.47 11.73
CA GLU A 19 5.05 27.56 11.61
C GLU A 19 4.68 28.68 10.63
N GLU A 20 4.11 28.35 9.47
CA GLU A 20 3.27 29.30 8.75
C GLU A 20 2.03 29.60 9.61
N GLU A 21 1.84 30.88 9.94
CA GLU A 21 0.97 31.42 11.01
C GLU A 21 -0.54 31.15 10.89
N ASP A 22 -1.03 30.46 9.85
CA ASP A 22 -2.48 30.41 9.56
C ASP A 22 -3.28 29.26 10.22
N PHE A 23 -2.64 28.35 10.98
CA PHE A 23 -3.32 27.21 11.63
C PHE A 23 -2.97 27.00 13.12
N ALA A 24 -2.58 28.06 13.83
CA ALA A 24 -2.19 27.99 15.24
C ALA A 24 -3.36 27.47 16.13
N GLY A 25 -3.38 26.17 16.44
CA GLY A 25 -4.24 25.58 17.48
C GLY A 25 -5.06 24.35 17.10
N GLN A 26 -5.05 23.88 15.85
CA GLN A 26 -5.74 22.62 15.48
C GLN A 26 -4.75 21.46 15.37
N SER A 27 -5.01 20.38 16.11
CA SER A 27 -4.22 19.15 16.00
C SER A 27 -4.33 18.55 14.60
N LYS A 28 -3.17 18.35 13.97
CA LYS A 28 -3.04 17.77 12.62
C LYS A 28 -2.49 16.36 12.73
N ALA A 29 -3.05 15.37 12.04
CA ALA A 29 -2.39 14.07 11.86
C ALA A 29 -1.63 14.06 10.53
N LEU A 30 -0.31 13.84 10.57
CA LEU A 30 0.57 13.79 9.41
C LEU A 30 1.01 12.36 9.08
N PHE A 31 0.47 11.76 8.03
CA PHE A 31 0.91 10.42 7.62
C PHE A 31 2.26 10.50 6.88
N THR A 32 3.34 10.26 7.62
CA THR A 32 4.69 10.14 7.03
C THR A 32 5.19 8.72 7.06
N HIS A 33 6.04 8.37 6.09
CA HIS A 33 6.86 7.16 6.17
C HIS A 33 7.92 7.28 7.28
N ALA A 34 8.65 6.19 7.53
CA ALA A 34 9.76 6.13 8.49
C ALA A 34 10.85 7.20 8.28
N ALA A 35 10.92 7.82 7.10
CA ALA A 35 11.85 8.90 6.75
C ALA A 35 11.25 10.32 6.93
N GLY A 36 10.04 10.48 7.46
CA GLY A 36 9.39 11.80 7.60
C GLY A 36 8.82 12.35 6.30
N GLU A 37 8.91 11.61 5.19
CA GLU A 37 8.34 12.00 3.91
C GLU A 37 6.82 11.76 3.89
N LEU A 38 6.06 12.77 3.48
CA LEU A 38 4.61 12.68 3.27
C LEU A 38 4.34 11.71 2.11
N HIS A 39 3.63 10.61 2.38
CA HIS A 39 3.25 9.63 1.35
C HIS A 39 2.39 10.27 0.22
N CYS A 40 1.64 11.33 0.55
CA CYS A 40 1.06 12.26 -0.41
C CYS A 40 1.03 13.65 0.25
N PRO A 41 1.34 14.75 -0.47
CA PRO A 41 1.26 16.10 0.07
C PRO A 41 -0.15 16.49 0.58
N ASP A 42 -1.20 15.79 0.14
CA ASP A 42 -2.60 16.03 0.55
C ASP A 42 -3.03 15.28 1.83
N ARG A 43 -2.09 14.79 2.65
CA ARG A 43 -2.35 13.93 3.83
C ARG A 43 -2.30 14.65 5.18
N GLU A 44 -2.38 15.98 5.20
CA GLU A 44 -2.67 16.68 6.45
C GLU A 44 -4.14 16.46 6.83
N LEU A 45 -4.41 15.60 7.81
CA LEU A 45 -5.73 15.53 8.38
C LEU A 45 -5.83 16.54 9.52
N VAL A 46 -6.43 17.69 9.23
CA VAL A 46 -6.90 18.63 10.25
C VAL A 46 -8.35 18.28 10.55
N HIS A 47 -8.60 17.55 11.63
CA HIS A 47 -9.95 17.07 11.94
C HIS A 47 -10.19 16.97 13.46
N PRO A 48 -11.37 17.35 13.98
CA PRO A 48 -11.66 17.31 15.43
C PRO A 48 -11.46 15.95 16.10
N CYS A 49 -11.56 14.85 15.35
CA CYS A 49 -11.31 13.51 15.87
C CYS A 49 -9.84 13.19 16.12
N VAL A 50 -8.89 13.98 15.59
CA VAL A 50 -7.46 13.75 15.80
C VAL A 50 -7.11 13.82 17.29
N ASP A 51 -7.66 14.79 18.02
CA ASP A 51 -7.44 14.91 19.48
C ASP A 51 -7.95 13.70 20.25
N HIS A 52 -9.15 13.23 19.90
CA HIS A 52 -9.74 12.06 20.54
C HIS A 52 -8.93 10.79 20.24
N LEU A 53 -8.53 10.60 18.98
CA LEU A 53 -7.70 9.48 18.57
C LEU A 53 -6.34 9.52 19.26
N LYS A 54 -5.69 10.69 19.32
CA LYS A 54 -4.43 10.88 20.03
C LYS A 54 -4.55 10.52 21.51
N ALA A 55 -5.55 11.06 22.20
CA ALA A 55 -5.79 10.74 23.61
C ALA A 55 -6.01 9.24 23.84
N TRP A 56 -6.63 8.54 22.88
CA TRP A 56 -6.76 7.09 22.94
C TRP A 56 -5.45 6.35 22.67
N LEU A 57 -4.66 6.74 21.67
CA LEU A 57 -3.36 6.15 21.38
C LEU A 57 -2.38 6.26 22.56
N GLU A 58 -2.42 7.39 23.28
CA GLU A 58 -1.56 7.67 24.43
C GLU A 58 -2.00 6.94 25.71
N ASN A 59 -3.31 6.94 26.01
CA ASN A 59 -3.81 6.44 27.30
C ASN A 59 -4.36 5.00 27.24
N LYS A 60 -4.82 4.55 26.07
CA LYS A 60 -5.37 3.22 25.80
C LYS A 60 -6.40 2.74 26.84
N THR A 61 -7.36 3.60 27.20
CA THR A 61 -8.46 3.25 28.12
C THR A 61 -9.78 3.13 27.36
N ASP A 62 -10.74 2.40 27.91
CA ASP A 62 -12.08 2.25 27.33
C ASP A 62 -12.76 3.61 27.14
N THR A 63 -12.61 4.52 28.11
CA THR A 63 -13.17 5.88 28.05
C THR A 63 -12.61 6.69 26.88
N THR A 64 -11.29 6.63 26.64
CA THR A 64 -10.70 7.35 25.50
C THR A 64 -11.05 6.68 24.17
N ALA A 65 -11.17 5.35 24.14
CA ALA A 65 -11.62 4.59 22.98
C ALA A 65 -13.06 4.96 22.59
N ASP A 66 -13.99 4.95 23.53
CA ASP A 66 -15.40 5.29 23.31
C ASP A 66 -15.58 6.74 22.83
N SER A 67 -14.81 7.67 23.41
CA SER A 67 -14.80 9.08 23.02
C SER A 67 -14.35 9.23 21.56
N ALA A 68 -13.25 8.58 21.18
CA ALA A 68 -12.73 8.58 19.82
C ALA A 68 -13.69 7.91 18.84
N LEU A 69 -14.21 6.72 19.14
CA LEU A 69 -15.18 6.01 18.29
C LEU A 69 -16.45 6.82 18.08
N ARG A 70 -16.95 7.51 19.11
CA ARG A 70 -18.11 8.39 18.98
C ARG A 70 -17.84 9.53 18.02
N CYS A 71 -16.66 10.14 18.08
CA CYS A 71 -16.26 11.17 17.13
C CYS A 71 -16.20 10.60 15.70
N VAL A 72 -15.50 9.49 15.51
CA VAL A 72 -15.34 8.80 14.21
C VAL A 72 -16.70 8.47 13.59
N ARG A 73 -17.62 7.87 14.35
CA ARG A 73 -18.97 7.51 13.88
C ARG A 73 -19.80 8.74 13.53
N ARG A 74 -19.69 9.82 14.31
CA ARG A 74 -20.38 11.08 14.00
C ARG A 74 -19.94 11.62 12.63
N VAL A 75 -18.64 11.57 12.33
CA VAL A 75 -18.10 12.01 11.04
C VAL A 75 -18.57 11.10 9.91
N LEU A 76 -18.50 9.79 10.10
CA LEU A 76 -18.95 8.81 9.10
C LEU A 76 -20.41 9.05 8.69
N ASN A 77 -21.26 9.34 9.69
CA ASN A 77 -22.68 9.59 9.46
C ASN A 77 -22.94 10.97 8.84
N ALA A 78 -22.18 12.00 9.21
CA ALA A 78 -22.47 13.39 8.85
C ALA A 78 -21.74 13.89 7.59
N SER A 79 -20.60 13.30 7.23
CA SER A 79 -19.77 13.82 6.14
C SER A 79 -19.94 13.01 4.86
N ASP A 80 -20.26 13.71 3.77
CA ASP A 80 -20.16 13.21 2.39
C ASP A 80 -19.00 13.88 1.63
N ASP A 81 -18.15 14.64 2.33
CA ASP A 81 -17.00 15.32 1.75
C ASP A 81 -15.92 14.30 1.33
N PHE A 82 -15.49 14.36 0.06
CA PHE A 82 -14.57 13.39 -0.52
C PHE A 82 -13.26 13.30 0.28
N TYR A 83 -12.63 14.43 0.58
CA TYR A 83 -11.34 14.48 1.27
C TYR A 83 -11.44 13.95 2.71
N THR A 84 -12.53 14.25 3.41
CA THR A 84 -12.81 13.73 4.74
C THR A 84 -12.94 12.22 4.72
N LEU A 85 -13.76 11.67 3.80
CA LEU A 85 -13.94 10.23 3.67
C LEU A 85 -12.62 9.53 3.31
N ARG A 86 -11.86 10.11 2.37
CA ARG A 86 -10.54 9.66 1.94
C ARG A 86 -9.55 9.60 3.10
N ASN A 87 -9.40 10.70 3.81
CA ASN A 87 -8.42 10.83 4.89
C ASN A 87 -8.80 10.00 6.11
N MET A 88 -10.09 9.87 6.45
CA MET A 88 -10.55 8.98 7.53
C MET A 88 -10.38 7.50 7.17
N THR A 89 -10.61 7.11 5.91
CA THR A 89 -10.32 5.74 5.43
C THR A 89 -8.84 5.41 5.64
N HIS A 90 -7.94 6.29 5.17
CA HIS A 90 -6.50 6.13 5.36
C HIS A 90 -6.11 6.13 6.83
N LEU A 91 -6.58 7.08 7.62
CA LEU A 91 -6.26 7.17 9.05
C LEU A 91 -6.54 5.87 9.77
N LEU A 92 -7.75 5.35 9.64
CA LEU A 92 -8.19 4.22 10.42
C LEU A 92 -7.57 2.92 9.91
N LEU A 93 -7.40 2.76 8.59
CA LEU A 93 -6.83 1.55 8.01
C LEU A 93 -5.30 1.53 8.07
N ASP A 94 -4.61 2.65 7.90
CA ASP A 94 -3.14 2.74 7.93
C ASP A 94 -2.60 2.71 9.37
N LEU A 95 -3.32 3.26 10.36
CA LEU A 95 -2.93 3.14 11.78
C LEU A 95 -2.90 1.68 12.25
N ASP A 96 -3.84 0.86 11.77
CA ASP A 96 -3.81 -0.59 11.98
C ASP A 96 -2.55 -1.21 11.36
N VAL A 97 -2.17 -0.79 10.15
CA VAL A 97 -0.99 -1.31 9.45
C VAL A 97 0.33 -0.93 10.12
N VAL A 98 0.51 0.36 10.46
CA VAL A 98 1.82 0.91 10.85
C VAL A 98 2.17 0.60 12.29
N GLN A 99 1.19 0.65 13.19
CA GLN A 99 1.44 0.49 14.62
C GLN A 99 0.61 -0.60 15.28
N LYS A 100 -0.34 -1.23 14.55
CA LYS A 100 -1.29 -2.19 15.13
C LYS A 100 -1.93 -1.66 16.41
N VAL A 101 -2.20 -0.35 16.45
CA VAL A 101 -2.62 0.31 17.70
C VAL A 101 -4.01 -0.12 18.11
N PHE A 102 -4.81 -0.52 17.13
CA PHE A 102 -6.11 -1.12 17.32
C PHE A 102 -5.94 -2.62 17.56
N ASP A 103 -5.51 -2.96 18.77
CA ASP A 103 -5.48 -4.31 19.34
C ASP A 103 -4.83 -5.38 18.44
N ALA A 104 -3.56 -5.71 18.69
CA ALA A 104 -2.83 -6.73 17.95
C ALA A 104 -3.52 -8.11 17.94
N ASP A 105 -4.39 -8.38 18.93
CA ASP A 105 -5.15 -9.61 19.06
C ASP A 105 -6.53 -9.55 18.37
N ALA A 106 -7.04 -8.34 18.05
CA ALA A 106 -8.33 -8.11 17.42
C ALA A 106 -8.20 -7.14 16.23
N ARG A 107 -7.66 -7.67 15.12
CA ARG A 107 -7.52 -6.93 13.86
C ARG A 107 -8.87 -6.42 13.30
N ASP A 108 -10.00 -6.98 13.76
CA ASP A 108 -11.37 -6.59 13.43
C ASP A 108 -11.97 -5.55 14.41
N GLY A 109 -11.11 -4.83 15.15
CA GLY A 109 -11.53 -3.81 16.10
C GLY A 109 -12.43 -2.72 15.49
N PRO A 110 -13.20 -2.01 16.35
CA PRO A 110 -14.25 -1.08 15.92
C PRO A 110 -13.76 0.09 15.06
N PHE A 111 -12.50 0.51 15.21
CA PHE A 111 -11.91 1.55 14.38
C PHE A 111 -11.56 1.05 12.97
N VAL A 112 -11.05 -0.19 12.86
CA VAL A 112 -10.81 -0.84 11.56
C VAL A 112 -12.13 -0.97 10.81
N MET A 113 -13.17 -1.47 11.49
CA MET A 113 -14.51 -1.57 10.92
C MET A 113 -15.05 -0.21 10.46
N ALA A 114 -14.87 0.85 11.26
CA ALA A 114 -15.24 2.21 10.83
C ALA A 114 -14.43 2.66 9.60
N GLY A 115 -13.14 2.35 9.52
CA GLY A 115 -12.31 2.62 8.34
C GLY A 115 -12.82 1.91 7.08
N LEU A 116 -13.30 0.67 7.22
CA LEU A 116 -13.93 -0.07 6.13
C LEU A 116 -15.23 0.60 5.67
N ASP A 117 -16.05 1.10 6.61
CA ASP A 117 -17.29 1.80 6.30
C ASP A 117 -17.03 3.15 5.61
N PHE A 118 -16.01 3.90 6.06
CA PHE A 118 -15.55 5.11 5.38
C PHE A 118 -15.14 4.81 3.94
N GLY A 119 -14.35 3.75 3.71
CA GLY A 119 -13.95 3.36 2.36
C GLY A 119 -15.13 2.97 1.48
N ARG A 120 -16.11 2.22 2.02
CA ARG A 120 -17.35 1.87 1.29
C ARG A 120 -18.14 3.12 0.90
N LYS A 121 -18.21 4.12 1.78
CA LYS A 121 -18.88 5.40 1.52
C LYS A 121 -18.12 6.22 0.47
N LEU A 122 -16.79 6.30 0.59
CA LEU A 122 -15.90 6.99 -0.36
C LEU A 122 -16.03 6.45 -1.79
N ILE A 123 -16.06 5.14 -1.97
CA ILE A 123 -16.21 4.49 -3.28
C ILE A 123 -17.46 4.97 -4.04
N ARG A 124 -18.53 5.30 -3.30
CA ARG A 124 -19.81 5.75 -3.87
C ARG A 124 -19.90 7.27 -4.00
N ASN A 125 -18.89 8.00 -3.53
CA ASN A 125 -18.84 9.46 -3.64
C ASN A 125 -18.67 9.89 -5.10
N SER A 126 -19.35 10.96 -5.51
CA SER A 126 -19.31 11.45 -6.89
C SER A 126 -17.92 11.84 -7.37
N GLU A 127 -17.08 12.42 -6.51
CA GLU A 127 -15.70 12.78 -6.87
C GLU A 127 -14.83 11.53 -7.08
N CYS A 128 -15.04 10.47 -6.28
CA CYS A 128 -14.38 9.18 -6.49
C CYS A 128 -14.80 8.54 -7.81
N LEU A 129 -16.10 8.56 -8.12
CA LEU A 129 -16.63 7.98 -9.35
C LEU A 129 -16.25 8.77 -10.61
N ALA A 130 -16.01 10.08 -10.48
CA ALA A 130 -15.58 10.94 -11.59
C ALA A 130 -14.26 10.49 -12.22
N ASP A 131 -13.44 9.70 -11.53
CA ASP A 131 -12.24 9.06 -12.10
C ASP A 131 -12.54 8.17 -13.31
N PHE A 132 -13.78 7.67 -13.48
CA PHE A 132 -14.16 6.92 -14.67
C PHE A 132 -14.20 7.76 -15.95
N ASP A 133 -14.44 9.07 -15.80
CA ASP A 133 -14.44 10.05 -16.89
C ASP A 133 -13.09 10.79 -17.00
N ASN A 134 -12.46 11.08 -15.86
CA ASN A 134 -11.27 11.92 -15.80
C ASN A 134 -9.95 11.15 -16.02
N LEU A 135 -9.94 9.84 -15.76
CA LEU A 135 -8.71 9.02 -15.81
C LEU A 135 -8.81 7.93 -16.89
N ASN A 136 -7.71 7.73 -17.61
CA ASN A 136 -7.62 6.67 -18.61
C ASN A 136 -7.35 5.29 -17.95
N ASP A 137 -7.39 4.21 -18.74
CA ASP A 137 -7.23 2.84 -18.23
C ASP A 137 -5.82 2.53 -17.69
N MET A 138 -4.83 3.38 -17.96
CA MET A 138 -3.48 3.33 -17.41
C MET A 138 -3.32 4.24 -16.19
N GLN A 139 -4.40 4.57 -15.48
CA GLN A 139 -4.32 5.36 -14.26
C GLN A 139 -5.09 4.65 -13.15
N CYS A 140 -4.61 4.82 -11.93
CA CYS A 140 -5.27 4.28 -10.75
C CYS A 140 -6.55 5.08 -10.50
N ARG A 141 -7.71 4.39 -10.52
CA ARG A 141 -9.01 5.00 -10.23
C ARG A 141 -9.40 4.77 -8.78
N CYS A 142 -9.95 5.79 -8.14
CA CYS A 142 -10.41 5.76 -6.76
C CYS A 142 -11.30 4.54 -6.44
N PRO A 143 -12.35 4.19 -7.23
CA PRO A 143 -13.20 3.04 -6.91
C PRO A 143 -12.42 1.72 -6.90
N MET A 144 -11.49 1.52 -7.84
CA MET A 144 -10.69 0.30 -7.90
C MET A 144 -9.66 0.24 -6.77
N LEU A 145 -9.01 1.37 -6.47
CA LEU A 145 -8.05 1.48 -5.36
C LEU A 145 -8.69 1.10 -4.03
N TYR A 146 -9.81 1.74 -3.68
CA TYR A 146 -10.42 1.54 -2.38
C TYR A 146 -11.09 0.18 -2.26
N HIS A 147 -11.75 -0.35 -3.30
CA HIS A 147 -12.22 -1.73 -3.26
C HIS A 147 -11.06 -2.71 -3.01
N LYS A 148 -9.89 -2.50 -3.62
CA LYS A 148 -8.72 -3.36 -3.42
C LYS A 148 -8.23 -3.28 -1.97
N ILE A 149 -8.07 -2.07 -1.43
CA ILE A 149 -7.64 -1.86 -0.04
C ILE A 149 -8.59 -2.57 0.92
N LEU A 150 -9.91 -2.35 0.77
CA LEU A 150 -10.92 -2.96 1.61
C LEU A 150 -10.95 -4.49 1.49
N LEU A 151 -10.81 -5.03 0.29
CA LEU A 151 -10.73 -6.49 0.06
C LEU A 151 -9.51 -7.10 0.72
N LEU A 152 -8.34 -6.48 0.57
CA LEU A 152 -7.10 -6.94 1.21
C LEU A 152 -7.22 -6.91 2.73
N LYS A 153 -7.83 -5.85 3.28
CA LYS A 153 -8.14 -5.78 4.71
C LYS A 153 -9.02 -6.93 5.15
N MET A 154 -10.19 -7.13 4.53
CA MET A 154 -11.09 -8.24 4.89
C MET A 154 -10.41 -9.61 4.80
N LYS A 155 -9.56 -9.85 3.78
CA LYS A 155 -8.78 -11.08 3.68
C LYS A 155 -7.79 -11.25 4.83
N ASN A 156 -7.07 -10.20 5.21
CA ASN A 156 -6.13 -10.23 6.34
C ASN A 156 -6.82 -10.33 7.71
N LEU A 157 -8.13 -10.07 7.77
CA LEU A 157 -8.99 -10.32 8.93
C LEU A 157 -9.60 -11.74 8.93
N ASN A 158 -9.28 -12.60 7.95
CA ASN A 158 -9.94 -13.89 7.71
C ASN A 158 -11.48 -13.78 7.52
N ARG A 159 -11.98 -12.61 7.10
CA ARG A 159 -13.40 -12.37 6.80
C ARG A 159 -13.71 -12.70 5.35
N THR A 160 -13.56 -13.98 4.98
CA THR A 160 -13.65 -14.43 3.58
C THR A 160 -15.03 -14.20 2.96
N GLU A 161 -16.11 -14.37 3.72
CA GLU A 161 -17.48 -14.14 3.25
C GLU A 161 -17.72 -12.65 2.95
N ASP A 162 -17.30 -11.75 3.84
CA ASP A 162 -17.41 -10.30 3.62
C ASP A 162 -16.52 -9.83 2.46
N ALA A 163 -15.32 -10.41 2.32
CA ALA A 163 -14.47 -10.16 1.17
C ALA A 163 -15.16 -10.61 -0.14
N GLN A 164 -15.81 -11.78 -0.13
CA GLN A 164 -16.55 -12.28 -1.28
C GLN A 164 -17.74 -11.38 -1.61
N GLN A 165 -18.48 -10.90 -0.61
CA GLN A 165 -19.58 -9.95 -0.79
C GLN A 165 -19.07 -8.63 -1.38
N LEU A 166 -18.03 -8.05 -0.80
CA LEU A 166 -17.42 -6.81 -1.29
C LEU A 166 -16.89 -6.96 -2.73
N PHE A 167 -16.38 -8.13 -3.10
CA PHE A 167 -15.97 -8.41 -4.48
C PHE A 167 -17.17 -8.41 -5.43
N GLN A 168 -18.32 -8.98 -5.03
CA GLN A 168 -19.53 -8.91 -5.84
C GLN A 168 -20.09 -7.49 -5.92
N GLU A 169 -20.05 -6.72 -4.83
CA GLU A 169 -20.40 -5.30 -4.83
C GLU A 169 -19.54 -4.50 -5.81
N ALA A 170 -18.22 -4.73 -5.80
CA ALA A 170 -17.29 -4.09 -6.74
C ALA A 170 -17.68 -4.39 -8.19
N LYS A 171 -17.96 -5.66 -8.50
CA LYS A 171 -18.41 -6.08 -9.84
C LYS A 171 -19.78 -5.53 -10.22
N ALA A 172 -20.66 -5.33 -9.25
CA ALA A 172 -21.99 -4.77 -9.48
C ALA A 172 -21.96 -3.25 -9.66
N LEU A 173 -20.84 -2.57 -9.38
CA LEU A 173 -20.71 -1.15 -9.59
C LEU A 173 -20.93 -0.80 -11.07
N ALA A 174 -21.90 0.07 -11.30
CA ALA A 174 -22.13 0.74 -12.57
C ALA A 174 -21.90 2.25 -12.41
N TYR A 175 -21.68 2.93 -13.50
CA TYR A 175 -21.45 4.38 -13.51
C TYR A 175 -22.15 5.00 -14.70
N ASP A 176 -23.03 5.98 -14.45
CA ASP A 176 -23.86 6.63 -15.47
C ASP A 176 -23.36 8.04 -15.85
N GLY A 177 -22.05 8.29 -15.72
CA GLY A 177 -21.44 9.60 -16.06
C GLY A 177 -21.25 9.82 -17.57
N VAL A 178 -20.23 10.59 -17.95
CA VAL A 178 -20.00 10.99 -19.35
C VAL A 178 -19.78 9.78 -20.24
N THR A 179 -19.02 8.80 -19.75
CA THR A 179 -18.88 7.49 -20.37
C THR A 179 -19.56 6.44 -19.49
N PRO A 180 -20.82 6.08 -19.78
CA PRO A 180 -21.53 5.06 -19.01
C PRO A 180 -20.79 3.73 -19.00
N ARG A 181 -20.76 3.07 -17.84
CA ARG A 181 -20.14 1.77 -17.62
C ARG A 181 -21.12 0.87 -16.91
N GLN A 182 -21.41 -0.29 -17.51
CA GLN A 182 -22.28 -1.28 -16.89
C GLN A 182 -21.57 -2.04 -15.77
N ALA A 183 -22.35 -2.81 -15.00
CA ALA A 183 -21.80 -3.76 -14.04
C ALA A 183 -20.78 -4.70 -14.71
N GLY A 184 -19.61 -4.84 -14.10
CA GLY A 184 -18.48 -5.60 -14.63
C GLY A 184 -17.61 -4.84 -15.65
N GLU A 185 -17.99 -3.63 -16.07
CA GLU A 185 -17.15 -2.76 -16.91
C GLU A 185 -16.44 -1.68 -16.09
N ALA A 186 -17.11 -1.15 -15.06
CA ALA A 186 -16.52 -0.17 -14.14
C ALA A 186 -15.38 -0.77 -13.31
N VAL A 187 -15.61 -1.97 -12.74
CA VAL A 187 -14.60 -2.77 -12.05
C VAL A 187 -14.51 -4.14 -12.74
N PRO A 188 -13.63 -4.28 -13.75
CA PRO A 188 -13.58 -5.46 -14.62
C PRO A 188 -12.83 -6.65 -14.01
N TRP A 189 -12.80 -6.77 -12.69
CA TRP A 189 -12.12 -7.88 -12.01
C TRP A 189 -12.85 -9.19 -12.25
N THR A 190 -12.10 -10.20 -12.69
CA THR A 190 -12.64 -11.52 -13.02
C THR A 190 -12.56 -12.51 -11.87
N ARG A 191 -11.58 -12.35 -10.97
CA ARG A 191 -11.32 -13.26 -9.86
C ARG A 191 -10.99 -12.48 -8.59
N MET A 192 -11.41 -13.02 -7.44
CA MET A 192 -11.18 -12.38 -6.14
C MET A 192 -9.69 -12.32 -5.75
N ASP A 193 -8.85 -13.21 -6.29
CA ASP A 193 -7.40 -13.22 -6.08
C ASP A 193 -6.63 -12.34 -7.08
N HIS A 194 -7.33 -11.69 -8.02
CA HIS A 194 -6.72 -10.82 -9.02
C HIS A 194 -7.50 -9.49 -9.13
N THR A 195 -7.20 -8.59 -8.18
CA THR A 195 -7.88 -7.30 -8.01
C THR A 195 -6.90 -6.12 -8.13
N PRO A 196 -6.27 -5.92 -9.30
CA PRO A 196 -5.30 -4.84 -9.48
C PRO A 196 -5.99 -3.48 -9.47
N GLN A 197 -5.25 -2.43 -9.10
CA GLN A 197 -5.74 -1.04 -9.10
C GLN A 197 -5.87 -0.47 -10.51
N ILE A 198 -5.11 -1.02 -11.46
CA ILE A 198 -5.09 -0.66 -12.86
C ILE A 198 -5.39 -1.93 -13.65
N TRP A 199 -6.36 -1.87 -14.54
CA TRP A 199 -6.79 -3.01 -15.35
C TRP A 199 -6.73 -2.67 -16.82
N LEU A 200 -5.88 -3.39 -17.57
CA LEU A 200 -5.77 -3.27 -19.01
C LEU A 200 -6.43 -4.45 -19.68
N LYS A 201 -7.44 -4.16 -20.52
CA LYS A 201 -8.16 -5.18 -21.27
C LYS A 201 -7.23 -5.91 -22.23
N GLY A 202 -7.38 -7.24 -22.31
CA GLY A 202 -6.61 -8.09 -23.23
C GLY A 202 -5.29 -8.61 -22.67
N LEU A 203 -4.86 -8.18 -21.47
CA LEU A 203 -3.73 -8.81 -20.79
C LEU A 203 -4.12 -10.21 -20.30
N ARG A 204 -3.24 -11.19 -20.55
CA ARG A 204 -3.38 -12.54 -20.04
C ARG A 204 -3.13 -12.55 -18.53
N ALA A 205 -4.12 -12.94 -17.75
CA ALA A 205 -4.03 -13.05 -16.29
C ALA A 205 -3.73 -14.49 -15.86
N MET A 206 -2.61 -14.70 -15.14
CA MET A 206 -2.21 -16.00 -14.62
C MET A 206 -1.57 -15.84 -13.24
N PRO A 207 -1.95 -16.65 -12.24
CA PRO A 207 -1.32 -16.60 -10.92
C PRO A 207 0.12 -17.14 -10.95
N VAL A 208 0.41 -18.09 -11.84
CA VAL A 208 1.75 -18.66 -12.06
C VAL A 208 1.96 -18.82 -13.56
N TRP A 209 3.05 -18.26 -14.10
CA TRP A 209 3.42 -18.37 -15.51
C TRP A 209 4.25 -19.66 -15.75
N PRO A 210 3.75 -20.61 -16.55
CA PRO A 210 4.41 -21.90 -16.78
C PRO A 210 5.68 -21.74 -17.61
N ARG A 211 6.64 -22.66 -17.43
CA ARG A 211 7.97 -22.60 -18.06
C ARG A 211 7.93 -22.53 -19.58
N ASP A 212 6.93 -23.15 -20.21
CA ASP A 212 6.71 -23.10 -21.67
C ASP A 212 6.36 -21.68 -22.18
N THR A 213 5.99 -20.75 -21.31
CA THR A 213 5.78 -19.34 -21.66
C THR A 213 7.02 -18.47 -21.46
N TRP A 214 8.09 -18.99 -20.87
CA TRP A 214 9.27 -18.18 -20.51
C TRP A 214 10.05 -17.67 -21.73
N ASP A 215 9.95 -18.35 -22.87
CA ASP A 215 10.54 -17.87 -24.13
C ASP A 215 9.96 -16.51 -24.58
N THR A 216 8.76 -16.14 -24.09
CA THR A 216 8.15 -14.83 -24.33
C THR A 216 8.65 -13.73 -23.37
N LEU A 217 9.49 -14.09 -22.41
CA LEU A 217 10.13 -13.24 -21.41
C LEU A 217 11.65 -13.54 -21.38
N PRO A 218 12.43 -13.01 -22.34
CA PRO A 218 13.85 -13.37 -22.53
C PRO A 218 14.73 -13.22 -21.28
N ILE A 219 14.32 -12.39 -20.32
CA ILE A 219 15.02 -12.23 -19.04
C ILE A 219 15.06 -13.53 -18.22
N CYS A 220 14.08 -14.43 -18.37
CA CYS A 220 14.03 -15.69 -17.62
C CYS A 220 15.25 -16.57 -17.89
N SER A 221 15.57 -16.82 -19.17
CA SER A 221 16.74 -17.62 -19.53
C SER A 221 18.05 -16.93 -19.15
N LYS A 222 18.10 -15.59 -19.22
CA LYS A 222 19.28 -14.81 -18.82
C LYS A 222 19.55 -14.88 -17.31
N LEU A 223 18.51 -14.85 -16.48
CA LEU A 223 18.66 -15.04 -15.03
C LEU A 223 19.15 -16.46 -14.70
N GLU A 224 18.67 -17.50 -15.39
CA GLU A 224 19.14 -18.88 -15.19
C GLU A 224 20.60 -19.06 -15.65
N GLU A 225 20.95 -18.56 -16.84
CA GLU A 225 22.31 -18.63 -17.43
C GLU A 225 23.36 -17.98 -16.51
N HIS A 226 23.02 -16.85 -15.90
CA HIS A 226 23.93 -16.05 -15.07
C HIS A 226 23.71 -16.21 -13.56
N TYR A 227 22.92 -17.20 -13.12
CA TYR A 227 22.72 -17.49 -11.70
C TYR A 227 24.02 -17.64 -10.89
N PRO A 228 25.11 -18.24 -11.41
CA PRO A 228 26.38 -18.30 -10.68
C PRO A 228 26.96 -16.93 -10.29
N VAL A 229 26.82 -15.92 -11.16
CA VAL A 229 27.25 -14.54 -10.90
C VAL A 229 26.38 -13.92 -9.81
N ILE A 230 25.06 -13.99 -10.00
CA ILE A 230 24.05 -13.49 -9.06
C ILE A 230 24.29 -14.04 -7.65
N ARG A 231 24.49 -15.36 -7.55
CA ARG A 231 24.73 -16.04 -6.29
C ARG A 231 26.03 -15.60 -5.64
N LYS A 232 27.13 -15.53 -6.41
CA LYS A 232 28.44 -15.12 -5.89
C LYS A 232 28.39 -13.71 -5.29
N GLU A 233 27.87 -12.74 -6.03
CA GLU A 233 27.77 -11.36 -5.54
C GLU A 233 26.82 -11.25 -4.34
N PHE A 234 25.68 -11.97 -4.36
CA PHE A 234 24.77 -12.01 -3.21
C PHE A 234 25.43 -12.61 -1.96
N ASP A 235 26.17 -13.70 -2.09
CA ASP A 235 26.88 -14.34 -0.97
C ASP A 235 27.96 -13.41 -0.37
N GLU A 236 28.54 -12.51 -1.17
CA GLU A 236 29.48 -11.49 -0.69
C GLU A 236 28.75 -10.32 0.01
N VAL A 237 27.72 -9.76 -0.64
CA VAL A 237 26.94 -8.63 -0.12
C VAL A 237 26.18 -8.99 1.16
N SER A 238 25.68 -10.22 1.26
CA SER A 238 24.90 -10.70 2.41
C SER A 238 25.68 -10.83 3.71
N LYS A 239 27.02 -10.81 3.65
CA LYS A 239 27.89 -10.79 4.83
C LYS A 239 27.76 -9.50 5.65
N ASN A 240 27.32 -8.40 5.03
CA ASN A 240 27.08 -7.14 5.71
C ASN A 240 25.57 -6.84 5.75
N SER A 241 24.96 -6.95 6.93
CA SER A 241 23.53 -6.68 7.12
C SER A 241 23.13 -5.23 6.83
N ASN A 242 24.05 -4.27 6.94
CA ASN A 242 23.77 -2.85 6.74
C ASN A 242 23.48 -2.48 5.29
N ASN A 243 23.77 -3.40 4.35
CA ASN A 243 23.43 -3.21 2.93
C ASN A 243 21.93 -3.37 2.68
N PHE A 244 21.19 -3.95 3.63
CA PHE A 244 19.78 -4.26 3.48
C PHE A 244 18.92 -3.21 4.18
N GLN A 245 17.83 -2.82 3.52
CA GLN A 245 16.82 -1.91 4.06
C GLN A 245 15.50 -2.66 4.27
N ASP A 246 14.69 -2.27 5.25
CA ASP A 246 13.35 -2.82 5.42
C ASP A 246 12.54 -2.62 4.13
N ALA A 247 12.07 -3.73 3.53
CA ALA A 247 11.46 -3.71 2.23
C ALA A 247 10.05 -3.12 2.26
N TYR A 248 9.24 -3.62 3.20
CA TYR A 248 7.81 -3.37 3.28
C TYR A 248 7.31 -3.59 4.71
N ARG A 249 7.74 -2.76 5.66
CA ARG A 249 7.38 -2.89 7.09
C ARG A 249 5.89 -3.16 7.35
N PHE A 250 5.05 -2.54 6.52
CA PHE A 250 3.60 -2.60 6.58
C PHE A 250 2.98 -3.93 6.13
N LEU A 251 3.76 -4.83 5.52
CA LEU A 251 3.29 -6.11 4.99
C LEU A 251 3.68 -7.31 5.85
N TYR A 252 4.32 -7.15 7.00
CA TYR A 252 4.68 -8.29 7.86
C TYR A 252 4.61 -7.94 9.34
N LEU A 253 4.30 -8.95 10.17
CA LEU A 253 4.17 -8.78 11.62
C LEU A 253 5.45 -9.17 12.37
N ASN A 254 5.96 -10.37 12.05
CA ASN A 254 7.08 -11.00 12.73
C ASN A 254 8.23 -11.20 11.74
N GLY A 255 9.43 -11.36 12.28
CA GLY A 255 10.65 -11.57 11.50
C GLY A 255 11.16 -10.30 10.81
N THR A 256 11.95 -10.48 9.76
CA THR A 256 12.48 -9.41 8.92
C THR A 256 12.18 -9.70 7.46
N TRP A 257 11.96 -8.63 6.70
CA TRP A 257 11.81 -8.68 5.25
C TRP A 257 12.58 -7.51 4.67
N ASP A 258 13.82 -7.77 4.32
CA ASP A 258 14.73 -6.72 3.87
C ASP A 258 14.95 -6.81 2.35
N ARG A 259 15.35 -5.69 1.75
CA ARG A 259 15.66 -5.59 0.32
C ARG A 259 16.99 -4.90 0.04
N ILE A 260 17.53 -5.20 -1.14
CA ILE A 260 18.46 -4.33 -1.86
C ILE A 260 17.83 -4.05 -3.23
N LEU A 261 17.53 -2.78 -3.50
CA LEU A 261 16.92 -2.35 -4.76
C LEU A 261 18.04 -2.00 -5.75
N LEU A 262 18.03 -2.58 -6.94
CA LEU A 262 19.04 -2.35 -7.98
C LEU A 262 18.49 -1.51 -9.13
N TYR A 263 17.20 -1.65 -9.41
CA TYR A 263 16.51 -0.96 -10.49
C TYR A 263 15.04 -0.70 -10.12
N HIS A 264 14.57 0.53 -10.30
CA HIS A 264 13.17 0.94 -10.17
C HIS A 264 12.94 2.28 -10.89
N ALA A 265 11.69 2.67 -11.18
CA ALA A 265 11.43 3.97 -11.82
C ALA A 265 12.25 4.22 -13.10
N LYS A 266 12.57 3.15 -13.85
CA LYS A 266 13.48 3.13 -15.00
C LYS A 266 14.92 3.58 -14.74
N LYS A 267 15.37 3.54 -13.50
CA LYS A 267 16.70 3.98 -13.08
C LYS A 267 17.39 2.88 -12.30
N PHE A 268 18.69 2.76 -12.54
CA PHE A 268 19.57 1.97 -11.69
C PHE A 268 19.89 2.77 -10.42
N THR A 269 19.93 2.08 -9.30
CA THR A 269 20.33 2.65 -8.01
C THR A 269 21.86 2.59 -7.85
N PRO A 270 22.46 3.39 -6.96
CA PRO A 270 23.89 3.28 -6.64
C PRO A 270 24.29 1.87 -6.21
N GLU A 271 23.43 1.19 -5.43
CA GLU A 271 23.66 -0.16 -4.94
C GLU A 271 23.86 -1.18 -6.07
N CYS A 272 23.29 -0.94 -7.25
CA CYS A 272 23.49 -1.82 -8.41
C CYS A 272 24.96 -1.92 -8.79
N GLU A 273 25.64 -0.79 -8.99
CA GLU A 273 27.05 -0.79 -9.41
C GLU A 273 28.00 -1.08 -8.25
N GLU A 274 27.66 -0.61 -7.04
CA GLU A 274 28.53 -0.72 -5.87
C GLU A 274 28.54 -2.13 -5.26
N LEU A 275 27.36 -2.77 -5.18
CA LEU A 275 27.21 -4.06 -4.50
C LEU A 275 27.16 -5.23 -5.48
N PHE A 276 26.71 -5.01 -6.72
CA PHE A 276 26.49 -6.06 -7.73
C PHE A 276 27.09 -5.69 -9.10
N PRO A 277 28.37 -5.32 -9.19
CA PRO A 277 28.94 -4.73 -10.41
C PRO A 277 28.81 -5.61 -11.66
N GLU A 278 29.02 -6.93 -11.54
CA GLU A 278 28.95 -7.86 -12.68
C GLU A 278 27.48 -8.07 -13.09
N PHE A 279 26.59 -8.36 -12.12
CA PHE A 279 25.17 -8.54 -12.42
C PHE A 279 24.51 -7.26 -12.92
N CYS A 280 24.90 -6.09 -12.39
CA CYS A 280 24.42 -4.79 -12.86
C CYS A 280 24.83 -4.52 -14.31
N GLY A 281 26.07 -4.87 -14.68
CA GLY A 281 26.54 -4.79 -16.07
C GLY A 281 25.72 -5.64 -17.04
N LEU A 282 25.23 -6.79 -16.57
CA LEU A 282 24.33 -7.65 -17.32
C LEU A 282 22.91 -7.06 -17.41
N LEU A 283 22.33 -6.62 -16.30
CA LEU A 283 20.99 -6.03 -16.25
C LEU A 283 20.83 -4.84 -17.19
N LYS A 284 21.85 -3.98 -17.32
CA LYS A 284 21.87 -2.85 -18.26
C LYS A 284 21.70 -3.26 -19.72
N GLN A 285 22.04 -4.50 -20.08
CA GLN A 285 21.88 -5.03 -21.43
C GLN A 285 20.50 -5.66 -21.64
N TRP A 286 19.84 -6.08 -20.56
CA TRP A 286 18.59 -6.85 -20.63
C TRP A 286 17.36 -6.01 -20.32
N LEU A 287 17.53 -4.89 -19.62
CA LEU A 287 16.44 -4.00 -19.24
C LEU A 287 16.24 -2.86 -20.25
N PRO A 288 14.98 -2.47 -20.54
CA PRO A 288 13.75 -3.07 -20.01
C PRO A 288 13.51 -4.48 -20.57
N SER A 289 13.07 -5.41 -19.73
CA SER A 289 12.88 -6.82 -20.08
C SER A 289 11.82 -7.04 -21.16
N LYS A 290 10.92 -6.04 -21.33
CA LYS A 290 9.92 -6.02 -22.38
C LYS A 290 9.73 -4.61 -22.94
N PRO A 291 10.50 -4.23 -23.97
CA PRO A 291 10.38 -2.94 -24.62
C PRO A 291 8.96 -2.70 -25.19
N GLY A 292 8.49 -1.46 -25.12
CA GLY A 292 7.20 -1.06 -25.70
C GLY A 292 5.96 -1.29 -24.81
N ILE A 293 6.10 -1.88 -23.62
CA ILE A 293 5.01 -1.88 -22.64
C ILE A 293 4.89 -0.49 -22.01
N PRO A 294 3.68 0.10 -21.95
CA PRO A 294 3.46 1.36 -21.28
C PRO A 294 3.93 1.30 -19.82
N TYR A 295 4.65 2.33 -19.40
CA TYR A 295 5.08 2.46 -18.02
C TYR A 295 4.00 3.20 -17.25
N VAL A 296 3.34 2.48 -16.36
CA VAL A 296 2.10 2.95 -15.73
C VAL A 296 2.31 3.34 -14.27
N VAL A 297 3.12 2.56 -13.55
CA VAL A 297 3.54 2.84 -12.19
C VAL A 297 5.04 2.58 -12.02
N ASP A 298 5.64 3.18 -11.00
CA ASP A 298 7.09 3.06 -10.71
C ASP A 298 7.53 1.62 -10.39
N GLN A 299 6.56 0.73 -10.15
CA GLN A 299 6.73 -0.68 -9.87
C GLN A 299 6.48 -1.59 -11.08
N ASN A 300 6.26 -1.04 -12.29
CA ASN A 300 6.06 -1.83 -13.51
C ASN A 300 7.21 -2.81 -13.78
N GLU A 301 8.44 -2.41 -13.44
CA GLU A 301 9.64 -3.24 -13.55
C GLU A 301 10.62 -2.84 -12.46
N GLN A 302 11.00 -3.80 -11.61
CA GLN A 302 11.96 -3.61 -10.54
C GLN A 302 12.89 -4.82 -10.48
N VAL A 303 14.16 -4.56 -10.14
CA VAL A 303 15.12 -5.61 -9.82
C VAL A 303 15.61 -5.39 -8.41
N MET A 304 15.46 -6.42 -7.58
CA MET A 304 15.85 -6.37 -6.18
C MET A 304 16.21 -7.76 -5.65
N PHE A 305 17.02 -7.79 -4.61
CA PHE A 305 17.18 -8.95 -3.76
C PHE A 305 16.30 -8.80 -2.54
N LEU A 306 15.58 -9.86 -2.17
CA LEU A 306 14.80 -9.93 -0.95
C LEU A 306 15.40 -10.96 0.00
N ARG A 307 15.55 -10.58 1.26
CA ARG A 307 16.01 -11.46 2.35
C ARG A 307 14.94 -11.52 3.41
N MET A 308 14.51 -12.74 3.74
CA MET A 308 13.54 -13.00 4.80
C MET A 308 14.17 -13.90 5.85
N THR A 309 13.92 -13.62 7.12
CA THR A 309 14.32 -14.50 8.22
C THR A 309 13.26 -15.58 8.49
N ALA A 310 13.67 -16.67 9.13
CA ALA A 310 12.74 -17.72 9.52
C ALA A 310 11.67 -17.17 10.47
N GLY A 311 10.41 -17.53 10.22
CA GLY A 311 9.26 -17.01 10.99
C GLY A 311 8.66 -15.70 10.44
N THR A 312 9.23 -15.11 9.39
CA THR A 312 8.58 -13.97 8.71
C THR A 312 7.26 -14.39 8.09
N THR A 313 6.19 -13.70 8.48
CA THR A 313 4.84 -13.90 7.91
C THR A 313 4.42 -12.64 7.17
N VAL A 314 4.23 -12.76 5.86
CA VAL A 314 3.80 -11.68 4.99
C VAL A 314 2.28 -11.71 4.85
N GLU A 315 1.66 -10.55 4.99
CA GLU A 315 0.21 -10.39 4.83
C GLU A 315 -0.22 -10.61 3.38
N THR A 316 -1.49 -11.00 3.19
CA THR A 316 -2.04 -11.11 1.84
C THR A 316 -2.02 -9.73 1.18
N HIS A 317 -1.41 -9.66 0.01
CA HIS A 317 -1.28 -8.43 -0.77
C HIS A 317 -1.44 -8.74 -2.27
N SER A 318 -1.64 -7.69 -3.07
CA SER A 318 -1.73 -7.70 -4.54
C SER A 318 -1.37 -6.31 -5.06
#